data_AF-A0A2G2HG77-F1
#
_entry.id   AF-A0A2G2HG77-F1
#
_cell.length_a   1.000
_cell.length_b   1.000
_cell.length_c   1.000
_cell.angle_alpha   90.00
_cell.angle_beta   90.00
_cell.angle_gamma   90.00
#
_symmetry.space_group_name_H-M   'P 1'
#
loop_
_entity.id
_entity.type
_entity.pdbx_description
1 polymer ?
#
loop_
_entity_poly.entity_id
_entity_poly.type
_entity_poly.pdbx_seq_one_letter_code
_entity_poly.pdbx_strand_id
1 'polypeptide(L)'
;MQTQEKSKTIENKKTIVTEVILETKEQAKEIIEVKKEELVNVIEETKKDVLNKIKEVTVSINAQKLYAACSSCHGLKGEKAALGKSEVINIWSEEKIYLALMGYKDGSYGKMMKGLMQGQVKNLSKEEIRALSSYISKVNK
;
A
#
# COMPACT_ATOMS: atom_id res chain seq x y z
N MET A 1 -45.84 -27.68 54.88
CA MET A 1 -44.86 -26.61 55.17
C MET A 1 -43.67 -26.67 54.19
N GLN A 2 -43.89 -26.75 52.87
CA GLN A 2 -42.83 -27.00 51.87
C GLN A 2 -42.90 -26.12 50.61
N THR A 3 -43.75 -25.09 50.60
CA THR A 3 -44.01 -24.27 49.38
C THR A 3 -43.38 -22.89 49.41
N GLN A 4 -42.77 -22.43 50.52
CA GLN A 4 -42.14 -21.10 50.61
C GLN A 4 -40.62 -21.08 50.33
N GLU A 5 -39.95 -22.25 50.30
CA GLU A 5 -38.49 -22.32 50.20
C GLU A 5 -37.97 -22.38 48.75
N LYS A 6 -38.79 -22.85 47.80
CA LYS A 6 -38.42 -22.94 46.37
C LYS A 6 -38.41 -21.58 45.64
N SER A 7 -39.16 -20.58 46.11
CA SER A 7 -39.28 -19.28 45.44
C SER A 7 -38.04 -18.39 45.64
N LYS A 8 -37.41 -18.42 46.84
CA LYS A 8 -36.21 -17.61 47.14
C LYS A 8 -34.95 -18.10 46.40
N THR A 9 -34.86 -19.40 46.11
CA THR A 9 -33.70 -20.01 45.44
C THR A 9 -33.64 -19.72 43.93
N ILE A 10 -34.80 -19.50 43.28
CA ILE A 10 -34.88 -19.24 41.84
C ILE A 10 -34.59 -17.76 41.51
N GLU A 11 -35.04 -16.85 42.38
CA GLU A 11 -34.82 -15.40 42.22
C GLU A 11 -33.35 -15.04 42.46
N ASN A 12 -32.70 -15.63 43.47
CA ASN A 12 -31.28 -15.43 43.76
C ASN A 12 -30.37 -15.98 42.62
N LYS A 13 -30.75 -17.10 42.01
CA LYS A 13 -30.00 -17.69 40.88
C LYS A 13 -30.11 -16.86 39.59
N LYS A 14 -31.22 -16.14 39.40
CA LYS A 14 -31.43 -15.25 38.24
C LYS A 14 -30.62 -13.94 38.37
N THR A 15 -30.49 -13.41 39.59
CA THR A 15 -29.65 -12.24 39.89
C THR A 15 -28.16 -12.53 39.68
N ILE A 16 -27.66 -13.66 40.20
CA ILE A 16 -26.25 -14.06 40.08
C ILE A 16 -25.86 -14.30 38.61
N VAL A 17 -26.73 -14.91 37.79
CA VAL A 17 -26.46 -15.12 36.36
C VAL A 17 -26.42 -13.80 35.59
N THR A 18 -27.17 -12.78 36.01
CA THR A 18 -27.21 -11.48 35.32
C THR A 18 -25.98 -10.63 35.64
N GLU A 19 -25.51 -10.65 36.89
CA GLU A 19 -24.27 -9.97 37.33
C GLU A 19 -23.03 -10.56 36.68
N VAL A 20 -22.92 -11.90 36.63
CA VAL A 20 -21.80 -12.59 35.98
C VAL A 20 -21.76 -12.33 34.47
N ILE A 21 -22.91 -12.16 33.81
CA ILE A 21 -23.00 -11.80 32.39
C ILE A 21 -22.61 -10.32 32.14
N LEU A 22 -22.86 -9.42 33.10
CA LEU A 22 -22.46 -8.03 33.00
C LEU A 22 -20.94 -7.87 33.20
N GLU A 23 -20.38 -8.50 34.22
CA GLU A 23 -18.93 -8.48 34.47
C GLU A 23 -18.12 -9.08 33.30
N THR A 24 -18.60 -10.18 32.72
CA THR A 24 -17.92 -10.80 31.55
C THR A 24 -18.01 -9.95 30.29
N LYS A 25 -19.05 -9.13 30.12
CA LYS A 25 -19.17 -8.18 29.00
C LYS A 25 -18.29 -6.94 29.17
N GLU A 26 -18.17 -6.44 30.40
CA GLU A 26 -17.30 -5.31 30.74
C GLU A 26 -15.83 -5.68 30.47
N GLN A 27 -15.41 -6.85 30.98
CA GLN A 27 -14.06 -7.40 30.77
C GLN A 27 -13.76 -7.64 29.28
N ALA A 28 -14.73 -8.13 28.51
CA ALA A 28 -14.57 -8.33 27.07
C ALA A 28 -14.40 -7.01 26.30
N LYS A 29 -15.08 -5.93 26.71
CA LYS A 29 -14.91 -4.59 26.10
C LYS A 29 -13.52 -4.03 26.35
N GLU A 30 -13.05 -4.11 27.59
CA GLU A 30 -11.73 -3.60 27.99
C GLU A 30 -10.59 -4.33 27.23
N ILE A 31 -10.71 -5.66 27.08
CA ILE A 31 -9.74 -6.47 26.31
C ILE A 31 -9.72 -6.09 24.81
N ILE A 32 -10.87 -5.74 24.24
CA ILE A 32 -10.97 -5.34 22.81
C ILE A 32 -10.37 -3.96 22.58
N GLU A 33 -10.52 -3.05 23.54
CA GLU A 33 -10.03 -1.67 23.44
C GLU A 33 -8.51 -1.62 23.58
N VAL A 34 -7.95 -2.35 24.56
CA VAL A 34 -6.50 -2.50 24.74
C VAL A 34 -5.83 -3.14 23.51
N LYS A 35 -6.42 -4.19 22.93
CA LYS A 35 -5.89 -4.82 21.71
C LYS A 35 -5.92 -3.92 20.49
N LYS A 36 -6.89 -3.00 20.39
CA LYS A 36 -6.95 -2.03 19.28
C LYS A 36 -5.83 -1.01 19.39
N GLU A 37 -5.56 -0.49 20.58
CA GLU A 37 -4.48 0.48 20.79
C GLU A 37 -3.11 -0.15 20.53
N GLU A 38 -2.90 -1.40 20.97
CA GLU A 38 -1.68 -2.16 20.70
C GLU A 38 -1.49 -2.39 19.19
N LEU A 39 -2.56 -2.76 18.47
CA LEU A 39 -2.54 -2.95 17.02
C LEU A 39 -2.25 -1.64 16.27
N VAL A 40 -2.82 -0.52 16.72
CA VAL A 40 -2.59 0.81 16.12
C VAL A 40 -1.14 1.25 16.32
N ASN A 41 -0.56 1.03 17.50
CA ASN A 41 0.84 1.36 17.76
C ASN A 41 1.82 0.51 16.94
N VAL A 42 1.58 -0.81 16.81
CA VAL A 42 2.38 -1.69 15.96
C VAL A 42 2.32 -1.26 14.48
N ILE A 43 1.13 -0.86 14.01
CA ILE A 43 0.96 -0.37 12.63
C ILE A 43 1.70 0.96 12.42
N GLU A 44 1.67 1.88 13.38
CA GLU A 44 2.36 3.17 13.28
C GLU A 44 3.89 3.05 13.38
N GLU A 45 4.42 2.17 14.23
CA GLU A 45 5.85 1.83 14.27
C GLU A 45 6.30 1.16 12.96
N THR A 46 5.56 0.17 12.49
CA THR A 46 5.87 -0.52 11.21
C THR A 46 5.81 0.45 10.03
N LYS A 47 4.84 1.38 10.01
CA LYS A 47 4.77 2.44 9.01
C LYS A 47 6.00 3.34 9.07
N LYS A 48 6.44 3.77 10.26
CA LYS A 48 7.63 4.63 10.42
C LYS A 48 8.90 3.94 9.93
N ASP A 49 9.10 2.66 10.25
CA ASP A 49 10.26 1.91 9.79
C ASP A 49 10.24 1.67 8.29
N VAL A 50 9.06 1.37 7.72
CA VAL A 50 8.86 1.30 6.28
C VAL A 50 9.11 2.66 5.63
N LEU A 51 8.64 3.76 6.21
CA LEU A 51 8.83 5.12 5.68
C LEU A 51 10.30 5.55 5.73
N ASN A 52 11.01 5.23 6.81
CA ASN A 52 12.43 5.52 6.96
C ASN A 52 13.28 4.67 6.00
N LYS A 53 12.94 3.40 5.83
CA LYS A 53 13.59 2.52 4.84
C LYS A 53 13.30 2.95 3.40
N ILE A 54 12.08 3.42 3.11
CA ILE A 54 11.73 4.05 1.83
C ILE A 54 12.54 5.32 1.63
N LYS A 55 12.72 6.16 2.66
CA LYS A 55 13.54 7.37 2.60
C LYS A 55 15.01 7.05 2.32
N GLU A 56 15.62 6.08 3.01
CA GLU A 56 17.00 5.67 2.72
C GLU A 56 17.19 5.13 1.31
N VAL A 57 16.27 4.28 0.83
CA VAL A 57 16.32 3.71 -0.53
C VAL A 57 16.07 4.77 -1.61
N THR A 58 15.21 5.76 -1.35
CA THR A 58 14.93 6.86 -2.29
C THR A 58 16.03 7.92 -2.35
N VAL A 59 16.82 8.11 -1.29
CA VAL A 59 17.96 9.06 -1.26
C VAL A 59 19.10 8.63 -2.20
N SER A 60 19.27 7.35 -2.49
CA SER A 60 20.31 6.85 -3.39
C SER A 60 19.92 6.86 -4.89
N ILE A 61 18.62 6.83 -5.20
CA ILE A 61 18.13 6.66 -6.58
C ILE A 61 17.91 8.02 -7.25
N ASN A 62 18.81 8.41 -8.15
CA ASN A 62 18.65 9.60 -8.97
C ASN A 62 17.72 9.33 -10.19
N ALA A 63 16.41 9.54 -9.99
CA ALA A 63 15.39 9.30 -11.01
C ALA A 63 15.57 10.15 -12.28
N GLN A 64 16.07 11.38 -12.16
CA GLN A 64 16.36 12.24 -13.32
C GLN A 64 17.47 11.63 -14.19
N LYS A 65 18.53 11.12 -13.56
CA LYS A 65 19.63 10.44 -14.27
C LYS A 65 19.14 9.16 -14.94
N LEU A 66 18.30 8.37 -14.28
CA LEU A 66 17.67 7.19 -14.90
C LEU A 66 16.81 7.58 -16.10
N TYR A 67 16.05 8.67 -15.99
CA TYR A 67 15.16 9.13 -17.06
C TYR A 67 15.92 9.64 -18.30
N ALA A 68 17.19 10.03 -18.18
CA ALA A 68 18.00 10.49 -19.30
C ALA A 68 18.00 9.48 -20.47
N ALA A 69 18.03 8.17 -20.17
CA ALA A 69 17.94 7.12 -21.18
C ALA A 69 16.59 7.11 -21.93
N CYS A 70 15.51 7.44 -21.24
CA CYS A 70 14.15 7.50 -21.80
C CYS A 70 13.93 8.75 -22.66
N SER A 71 14.59 9.86 -22.28
CA SER A 71 14.34 11.19 -22.84
C SER A 71 14.68 11.32 -24.34
N SER A 72 15.59 10.48 -24.83
CA SER A 72 15.98 10.43 -26.25
C SER A 72 14.80 10.13 -27.17
N CYS A 73 13.89 9.27 -26.73
CA CYS A 73 12.69 8.88 -27.48
C CYS A 73 11.43 9.59 -27.00
N HIS A 74 11.28 9.79 -25.69
CA HIS A 74 10.04 10.33 -25.09
C HIS A 74 10.06 11.85 -24.87
N GLY A 75 11.17 12.54 -25.14
CA GLY A 75 11.34 13.96 -24.83
C GLY A 75 11.84 14.20 -23.41
N LEU A 76 12.29 15.42 -23.14
CA LEU A 76 12.88 15.78 -21.83
C LEU A 76 11.84 15.76 -20.71
N LYS A 77 10.57 15.97 -21.04
CA LYS A 77 9.43 15.98 -20.13
C LYS A 77 8.41 14.91 -20.48
N GLY A 78 8.76 13.85 -21.21
CA GLY A 78 7.84 12.78 -21.60
C GLY A 78 6.71 13.21 -22.53
N GLU A 79 6.88 14.35 -23.21
CA GLU A 79 5.87 15.03 -24.01
C GLU A 79 5.74 14.48 -25.44
N LYS A 80 6.66 13.61 -25.86
CA LYS A 80 6.66 13.04 -27.22
C LYS A 80 6.01 11.67 -27.25
N ALA A 81 5.24 11.45 -28.31
CA ALA A 81 4.93 10.11 -28.79
C ALA A 81 6.23 9.51 -29.35
N ALA A 82 6.88 8.64 -28.58
CA ALA A 82 8.16 8.04 -28.95
C ALA A 82 8.04 7.30 -30.28
N LEU A 83 8.93 7.68 -31.21
CA LEU A 83 8.99 7.16 -32.58
C LEU A 83 7.65 7.24 -33.35
N GLY A 84 6.72 8.10 -32.92
CA GLY A 84 5.36 8.17 -33.45
C GLY A 84 4.49 6.93 -33.16
N LYS A 85 4.91 6.07 -32.22
CA LYS A 85 4.29 4.77 -31.92
C LYS A 85 3.78 4.66 -30.48
N SER A 86 4.38 5.40 -29.54
CA SER A 86 3.93 5.39 -28.14
C SER A 86 2.83 6.41 -27.87
N GLU A 87 2.09 6.22 -26.78
CA GLU A 87 1.35 7.30 -26.13
C GLU A 87 2.32 8.35 -25.55
N VAL A 88 1.80 9.55 -25.28
CA VAL A 88 2.51 10.59 -24.52
C VAL A 88 2.45 10.24 -23.03
N ILE A 89 3.62 10.09 -22.39
CA ILE A 89 3.72 9.49 -21.05
C ILE A 89 3.62 10.50 -19.91
N ASN A 90 3.78 11.79 -20.18
CA ASN A 90 3.78 12.82 -19.13
C ASN A 90 2.39 13.21 -18.61
N ILE A 91 1.33 12.80 -19.29
CA ILE A 91 -0.05 12.95 -18.83
C ILE A 91 -0.54 11.74 -18.03
N TRP A 92 0.28 10.71 -17.87
CA TRP A 92 -0.09 9.50 -17.13
C TRP A 92 0.05 9.70 -15.62
N SER A 93 -0.77 8.98 -14.86
CA SER A 93 -0.59 8.86 -13.41
C SER A 93 0.68 8.07 -13.09
N GLU A 94 1.28 8.34 -11.92
CA GLU A 94 2.42 7.58 -11.39
C GLU A 94 2.13 6.07 -11.41
N GLU A 95 0.93 5.66 -11.00
CA GLU A 95 0.50 4.26 -10.99
C GLU A 95 0.47 3.65 -12.39
N LYS A 96 -0.10 4.35 -13.38
CA LYS A 96 -0.13 3.87 -14.77
C LYS A 96 1.28 3.69 -15.31
N ILE A 97 2.19 4.63 -15.04
CA ILE A 97 3.59 4.55 -15.46
C ILE A 97 4.27 3.34 -14.80
N TYR A 98 4.08 3.15 -13.50
CA TYR A 98 4.64 2.02 -12.77
C TYR A 98 4.19 0.67 -13.32
N LEU A 99 2.87 0.50 -13.52
CA LEU A 99 2.31 -0.74 -14.07
C LEU A 99 2.80 -0.99 -15.50
N ALA A 100 2.89 0.05 -16.33
CA ALA A 100 3.42 -0.08 -17.69
C ALA A 100 4.90 -0.50 -17.69
N LEU A 101 5.74 0.15 -16.88
CA LEU A 101 7.17 -0.20 -16.76
C LEU A 101 7.38 -1.62 -16.25
N MET A 102 6.61 -2.05 -15.24
CA MET A 102 6.62 -3.44 -14.77
C MET A 102 6.16 -4.41 -15.87
N GLY A 103 5.09 -4.08 -16.59
CA GLY A 103 4.59 -4.90 -17.68
C GLY A 103 5.54 -4.97 -18.88
N TYR A 104 6.32 -3.92 -19.15
CA TYR A 104 7.40 -3.99 -20.13
C TYR A 104 8.54 -4.89 -19.66
N LYS A 105 8.86 -4.87 -18.35
CA LYS A 105 9.92 -5.68 -17.76
C LYS A 105 9.58 -7.16 -17.81
N ASP A 106 8.36 -7.54 -17.45
CA ASP A 106 7.89 -8.93 -17.45
C ASP A 106 7.38 -9.41 -18.83
N GLY A 107 7.16 -8.49 -19.77
CA GLY A 107 6.73 -8.79 -21.13
C GLY A 107 5.21 -8.95 -21.32
N SER A 108 4.40 -8.59 -20.32
CA SER A 108 2.94 -8.58 -20.38
C SER A 108 2.34 -7.33 -21.07
N TYR A 109 3.12 -6.26 -21.22
CA TYR A 109 2.68 -4.98 -21.80
C TYR A 109 3.47 -4.60 -23.07
N GLY A 110 2.93 -3.67 -23.88
CA GLY A 110 3.72 -2.96 -24.89
C GLY A 110 3.47 -3.29 -26.37
N LYS A 111 2.66 -4.31 -26.68
CA LYS A 111 2.29 -4.72 -28.06
C LYS A 111 3.51 -4.70 -29.00
N MET A 112 3.46 -3.92 -30.09
CA MET A 112 4.52 -3.84 -31.09
C MET A 112 5.85 -3.24 -30.58
N MET A 113 5.79 -2.38 -29.55
CA MET A 113 6.99 -1.75 -28.96
C MET A 113 7.52 -2.52 -27.76
N LYS A 114 6.92 -3.68 -27.43
CA LYS A 114 7.29 -4.48 -26.25
C LYS A 114 8.78 -4.81 -26.23
N GLY A 115 9.31 -5.40 -27.30
CA GLY A 115 10.71 -5.84 -27.32
C GLY A 115 11.71 -4.70 -27.12
N LEU A 116 11.43 -3.55 -27.74
CA LEU A 116 12.26 -2.35 -27.59
C LEU A 116 12.22 -1.83 -26.16
N MET A 117 11.02 -1.65 -25.60
CA MET A 117 10.88 -1.11 -24.24
C MET A 117 11.33 -2.09 -23.16
N GLN A 118 11.13 -3.39 -23.35
CA GLN A 118 11.69 -4.41 -22.47
C GLN A 118 13.21 -4.31 -22.40
N GLY A 119 13.88 -4.04 -23.52
CA GLY A 119 15.32 -3.76 -23.55
C GLY A 119 15.76 -2.59 -22.68
N GLN A 120 14.92 -1.55 -22.57
CA GLN A 120 15.17 -0.37 -21.73
C GLN A 120 14.96 -0.63 -20.24
N VAL A 121 13.98 -1.46 -19.89
CA VAL A 121 13.55 -1.62 -18.49
C VAL A 121 14.01 -2.92 -17.84
N LYS A 122 14.52 -3.90 -18.61
CA LYS A 122 14.87 -5.24 -18.10
C LYS A 122 15.84 -5.23 -16.92
N ASN A 123 16.78 -4.29 -16.91
CA ASN A 123 17.83 -4.21 -15.90
C ASN A 123 17.47 -3.31 -14.70
N LEU A 124 16.34 -2.61 -14.76
CA LEU A 124 15.92 -1.71 -13.68
C LEU A 124 15.38 -2.51 -12.49
N SER A 125 15.73 -2.11 -11.28
CA SER A 125 15.11 -2.64 -10.06
C SER A 125 13.67 -2.14 -9.90
N LYS A 126 12.92 -2.75 -8.97
CA LYS A 126 11.54 -2.33 -8.65
C LYS A 126 11.53 -0.91 -8.05
N GLU A 127 12.57 -0.60 -7.29
CA GLU A 127 12.79 0.69 -6.64
C GLU A 127 13.10 1.76 -7.68
N GLU A 128 13.96 1.46 -8.67
CA GLU A 128 14.26 2.35 -9.80
C GLU A 128 13.02 2.60 -10.67
N ILE A 129 12.22 1.56 -10.95
CA ILE A 129 10.95 1.70 -11.67
C ILE A 129 9.98 2.60 -10.90
N ARG A 130 9.86 2.44 -9.58
CA ARG A 130 9.03 3.30 -8.75
C ARG A 130 9.53 4.75 -8.76
N ALA A 131 10.84 4.97 -8.65
CA ALA A 131 11.44 6.30 -8.71
C ALA A 131 11.20 6.98 -10.07
N LEU A 132 11.40 6.26 -11.17
CA LEU A 132 11.09 6.74 -12.53
C LEU A 132 9.61 7.07 -12.69
N SER A 133 8.73 6.23 -12.17
CA SER A 133 7.29 6.45 -12.27
C SER A 133 6.86 7.75 -11.57
N SER A 134 7.38 7.98 -10.36
CA SER A 134 7.10 9.23 -9.64
C SER A 134 7.68 10.44 -10.35
N TYR A 135 8.91 10.35 -10.86
CA TYR A 135 9.56 11.42 -11.61
C TYR A 135 8.79 11.78 -12.89
N ILE A 136 8.44 10.80 -13.73
CA ILE A 136 7.74 11.01 -15.01
C ILE A 136 6.36 11.64 -14.77
N SER A 137 5.65 11.28 -13.71
CA SER A 137 4.34 11.88 -13.38
C SER A 137 4.38 13.36 -12.94
N LYS A 138 5.59 13.89 -12.74
CA LYS A 138 5.84 15.25 -12.23
C LYS A 138 6.71 16.10 -13.15
N VAL A 139 7.40 15.51 -14.13
CA VAL A 139 8.38 16.21 -14.99
C VAL A 139 7.77 17.29 -15.90
N ASN A 140 6.45 17.33 -16.04
CA ASN A 140 5.71 18.37 -16.76
C ASN A 140 5.06 19.44 -15.86
N LYS A 141 5.14 19.29 -14.53
CA LYS A 141 4.65 20.26 -13.56
C LYS A 141 5.76 21.25 -13.21
#